data_AF-A0A0M3JZP5-F1
#
_entry.id   AF-A0A0M3JZP5-F1
#
_cell.length_a   1.000
_cell.length_b   1.000
_cell.length_c   1.000
_cell.angle_alpha   90.00
_cell.angle_beta   90.00
_cell.angle_gamma   90.00
#
_symmetry.space_group_name_H-M   'P 1'
#
loop_
_entity.id
_entity.type
_entity.pdbx_description
1 polymer ?
#
loop_
_entity_poly.entity_id
_entity_poly.type
_entity_poly.pdbx_seq_one_letter_code
_entity_poly.pdbx_strand_id
1 'polypeptide(L)'
;MEDGEAIDEDRGRLPFNAEDVIRVIPLDDVLEGRENLDDIIADANNLDGGLETDGADEGTSTAYDEDSVDEVNEDEAKITIQAHQKDVFCVDCFEDHWMASGGEDDCAVLFDLHKNFGESLRKRCEMDEPSELEWLEWHRSVDILFAGAHDGVIWMWLIGTDGVSQTKDCCYYSSVLQEGMPLAMLADH
;
A
#
# COMPACT_ATOMS: atom_id res chain seq x y z
N MET A 1 1.11 21.41 -46.02
CA MET A 1 0.01 21.78 -45.12
C MET A 1 -0.14 20.56 -44.26
N GLU A 2 0.48 20.64 -43.07
CA GLU A 2 0.48 19.58 -42.07
C GLU A 2 -0.71 19.85 -41.17
N ASP A 3 -1.57 18.86 -41.04
CA ASP A 3 -2.79 18.92 -40.27
C ASP A 3 -2.44 18.26 -38.93
N GLY A 4 -2.13 19.08 -37.93
CA GLY A 4 -1.85 18.62 -36.58
C GLY A 4 -3.13 18.17 -35.89
N GLU A 5 -3.26 16.89 -35.61
CA GLU A 5 -4.30 16.37 -34.73
C GLU A 5 -3.99 16.78 -33.28
N ALA A 6 -4.95 17.47 -32.67
CA ALA A 6 -4.89 17.87 -31.27
C ALA A 6 -4.98 16.64 -30.37
N ILE A 7 -4.01 16.49 -29.49
CA ILE A 7 -4.03 15.56 -28.37
C ILE A 7 -5.13 15.98 -27.38
N ASP A 8 -6.03 15.05 -27.11
CA ASP A 8 -7.14 15.19 -26.16
C ASP A 8 -6.57 15.11 -24.72
N GLU A 9 -6.49 16.23 -24.02
CA GLU A 9 -5.92 16.37 -22.67
C GLU A 9 -6.89 15.97 -21.54
N ASP A 10 -7.97 15.25 -21.81
CA ASP A 10 -8.93 14.81 -20.77
C ASP A 10 -8.59 13.43 -20.21
N ARG A 11 -7.36 13.25 -19.69
CA ARG A 11 -7.01 12.08 -18.90
C ARG A 11 -7.48 12.25 -17.45
N GLY A 12 -8.72 11.85 -17.21
CA GLY A 12 -9.09 11.07 -16.03
C GLY A 12 -8.82 11.69 -14.66
N ARG A 13 -9.10 12.99 -14.47
CA ARG A 13 -9.30 13.51 -13.11
C ARG A 13 -10.62 12.93 -12.60
N LEU A 14 -10.57 11.85 -11.81
CA LEU A 14 -11.69 11.51 -10.95
C LEU A 14 -12.04 12.80 -10.18
N PRO A 15 -13.28 13.31 -10.30
CA PRO A 15 -13.65 14.51 -9.57
C PRO A 15 -13.72 14.11 -8.10
N PHE A 16 -12.61 14.30 -7.37
CA PHE A 16 -12.69 14.35 -5.91
C PHE A 16 -13.73 15.39 -5.57
N ASN A 17 -14.91 14.94 -5.14
CA ASN A 17 -15.87 15.86 -4.55
C ASN A 17 -15.29 16.22 -3.18
N ALA A 18 -15.35 17.50 -2.81
CA ALA A 18 -14.92 17.92 -1.47
C ALA A 18 -15.73 17.23 -0.36
N GLU A 19 -16.87 16.64 -0.70
CA GLU A 19 -17.71 15.84 0.19
C GLU A 19 -17.14 14.43 0.47
N ASP A 20 -16.23 13.91 -0.38
CA ASP A 20 -15.58 12.60 -0.16
C ASP A 20 -14.36 12.70 0.77
N VAL A 21 -13.98 13.92 1.15
CA VAL A 21 -12.88 14.16 2.09
C VAL A 21 -13.39 13.88 3.50
N ILE A 22 -12.87 12.81 4.11
CA ILE A 22 -13.02 12.57 5.56
C ILE A 22 -12.48 13.80 6.27
N ARG A 23 -13.32 14.45 7.08
CA ARG A 23 -13.10 15.73 7.78
C ARG A 23 -11.62 15.92 8.19
N VAL A 24 -10.95 16.90 7.59
CA VAL A 24 -9.58 17.28 7.97
C VAL A 24 -9.64 18.06 9.29
N ILE A 25 -9.10 17.49 10.36
CA ILE A 25 -9.00 18.13 11.67
C ILE A 25 -7.57 18.68 11.83
N PRO A 26 -7.40 20.01 11.91
CA PRO A 26 -6.10 20.61 12.16
C PRO A 26 -5.50 20.13 13.48
N LEU A 27 -4.22 19.78 13.48
CA LEU A 27 -3.53 19.25 14.66
C LEU A 27 -3.57 20.22 15.84
N ASP A 28 -3.53 21.53 15.57
CA ASP A 28 -3.62 22.58 16.59
C ASP A 28 -4.97 22.56 17.33
N ASP A 29 -6.06 22.18 16.68
CA ASP A 29 -7.39 22.13 17.30
C ASP A 29 -7.50 20.96 18.30
N VAL A 30 -6.78 19.86 18.05
CA VAL A 30 -6.65 18.73 18.99
C VAL A 30 -5.75 19.11 20.17
N LEU A 31 -4.59 19.70 19.89
CA LEU A 31 -3.62 20.07 20.93
C LEU A 31 -4.11 21.17 21.86
N GLU A 32 -4.96 22.06 21.36
CA GLU A 32 -5.63 23.08 22.17
C GLU A 32 -6.92 22.59 22.85
N GLY A 33 -7.28 21.31 22.68
CA GLY A 33 -8.47 20.70 23.28
C GLY A 33 -9.79 21.25 22.76
N ARG A 34 -9.78 21.86 21.56
CA ARG A 34 -10.99 22.37 20.90
C ARG A 34 -11.79 21.26 20.22
N GLU A 35 -11.11 20.17 19.86
CA GLU A 35 -11.70 18.93 19.35
C GLU A 35 -11.33 17.78 20.29
N ASN A 36 -12.31 16.91 20.60
CA ASN A 36 -12.08 15.72 21.41
C ASN A 36 -12.00 14.49 20.48
N LEU A 37 -10.83 13.88 20.41
CA LEU A 37 -10.57 12.71 19.56
C LEU A 37 -11.52 11.54 19.88
N ASP A 38 -11.87 11.33 21.15
CA ASP A 38 -12.74 10.21 21.55
C ASP A 38 -14.16 10.37 20.99
N ASP A 39 -14.69 11.60 20.98
CA ASP A 39 -16.02 11.91 20.46
C ASP A 39 -16.07 11.79 18.92
N ILE A 40 -14.99 12.20 18.25
CA ILE A 40 -14.85 12.11 16.79
C ILE A 40 -14.78 10.65 16.31
N ILE A 41 -14.03 9.80 17.04
CA ILE A 41 -13.92 8.37 16.74
C ILE A 41 -15.26 7.66 16.97
N ALA A 42 -15.98 8.02 18.04
CA ALA A 42 -17.30 7.48 18.32
C ALA A 42 -18.32 7.83 17.21
N ASP A 43 -18.31 9.07 16.71
CA ASP A 43 -19.18 9.49 15.61
C ASP A 43 -18.81 8.80 14.28
N ALA A 44 -17.52 8.57 14.02
CA ALA A 44 -17.06 7.81 12.84
C ALA A 44 -17.54 6.35 12.87
N ASN A 45 -17.48 5.71 14.04
CA ASN A 45 -17.94 4.33 14.23
C ASN A 45 -19.48 4.18 14.18
N ASN A 46 -20.24 5.27 14.33
CA ASN A 46 -21.70 5.27 14.20
C ASN A 46 -22.19 5.39 12.74
N LEU A 47 -21.29 5.73 11.80
CA LEU A 47 -21.59 5.82 10.36
C LEU A 47 -21.41 4.49 9.61
N ASP A 48 -20.63 3.56 10.18
CA ASP A 48 -20.57 2.17 9.74
C ASP A 48 -21.50 1.34 10.63
N GLY A 49 -22.51 0.70 10.04
CA GLY A 49 -23.58 0.03 10.79
C GLY A 49 -23.05 -0.92 11.85
N GLY A 50 -23.30 -0.57 13.13
CA GLY A 50 -22.66 -1.18 14.29
C GLY A 50 -22.61 -2.70 14.30
N LEU A 51 -21.39 -3.23 14.39
CA LEU A 51 -21.14 -4.61 14.80
C LEU A 51 -21.09 -4.65 16.34
N GLU A 52 -22.19 -5.09 16.95
CA GLU A 52 -22.25 -5.42 18.37
C GLU A 52 -21.30 -6.60 18.65
N THR A 53 -20.25 -6.35 19.43
CA THR A 53 -19.36 -7.41 19.93
C THR A 53 -19.86 -7.88 21.30
N ASP A 54 -20.74 -8.88 21.31
CA ASP A 54 -21.09 -9.58 22.55
C ASP A 54 -20.01 -10.64 22.84
N GLY A 55 -19.21 -10.37 23.86
CA GLY A 55 -18.28 -11.35 24.42
C GLY A 55 -19.02 -12.37 25.29
N ALA A 56 -18.87 -13.65 24.97
CA ALA A 56 -19.00 -14.75 25.93
C ALA A 56 -18.19 -15.97 25.44
N ASP A 57 -17.06 -16.19 26.10
CA ASP A 57 -16.39 -17.49 26.21
C ASP A 57 -17.40 -18.54 26.66
N GLU A 58 -17.57 -19.62 25.90
CA GLU A 58 -17.70 -20.98 26.45
C GLU A 58 -17.13 -22.00 25.45
N GLY A 59 -16.11 -22.72 25.91
CA GLY A 59 -15.46 -23.79 25.17
C GLY A 59 -16.46 -24.83 24.63
N THR A 60 -16.48 -24.96 23.31
CA THR A 60 -17.10 -26.10 22.65
C THR A 60 -16.00 -27.11 22.31
N SER A 61 -15.94 -28.20 23.07
CA SER A 61 -15.22 -29.40 22.65
C SER A 61 -15.92 -29.97 21.42
N THR A 62 -15.42 -29.70 20.23
CA THR A 62 -15.85 -30.41 19.03
C THR A 62 -15.14 -31.76 19.03
N ALA A 63 -15.85 -32.79 19.49
CA ALA A 63 -15.51 -34.16 19.12
C ALA A 63 -15.46 -34.22 17.58
N TYR A 64 -14.36 -34.72 17.04
CA TYR A 64 -14.14 -34.87 15.61
C TYR A 64 -15.20 -35.83 15.03
N ASP A 65 -16.17 -35.29 14.30
CA ASP A 65 -17.03 -36.07 13.40
C ASP A 65 -16.24 -36.29 12.10
N GLU A 66 -15.73 -37.51 11.92
CA GLU A 66 -14.88 -37.95 10.80
C GLU A 66 -15.70 -38.24 9.51
N ASP A 67 -16.70 -37.41 9.19
CA ASP A 67 -17.56 -37.63 8.00
C ASP A 67 -18.07 -36.31 7.35
N SER A 68 -17.42 -35.17 7.58
CA SER A 68 -17.63 -34.00 6.71
C SER A 68 -16.86 -34.22 5.42
N VAL A 69 -17.57 -34.64 4.37
CA VAL A 69 -17.06 -34.48 3.00
C VAL A 69 -16.88 -32.99 2.77
N ASP A 70 -15.64 -32.51 2.83
CA ASP A 70 -15.30 -31.15 2.43
C ASP A 70 -15.80 -30.99 0.99
N GLU A 71 -16.83 -30.17 0.80
CA GLU A 71 -17.22 -29.74 -0.54
C GLU A 71 -15.99 -29.05 -1.13
N VAL A 72 -15.37 -29.68 -2.12
CA VAL A 72 -14.25 -29.10 -2.86
C VAL A 72 -14.75 -27.83 -3.54
N ASN A 73 -14.50 -26.68 -2.90
CA ASN A 73 -14.67 -25.39 -3.55
C ASN A 73 -13.71 -25.34 -4.73
N GLU A 74 -14.24 -25.30 -5.94
CA GLU A 74 -13.44 -25.13 -7.15
C GLU A 74 -12.83 -23.73 -7.13
N ASP A 75 -11.51 -23.64 -7.25
CA ASP A 75 -10.81 -22.35 -7.33
C ASP A 75 -11.19 -21.64 -8.64
N GLU A 76 -11.91 -20.52 -8.54
CA GLU A 76 -12.31 -19.69 -9.67
C GLU A 76 -11.22 -18.69 -10.11
N ALA A 77 -10.04 -18.70 -9.48
CA ALA A 77 -8.94 -17.80 -9.82
C ALA A 77 -8.49 -18.02 -11.27
N LYS A 78 -8.50 -16.95 -12.06
CA LYS A 78 -8.01 -16.98 -13.44
C LYS A 78 -6.49 -17.11 -13.51
N ILE A 79 -5.79 -16.53 -12.54
CA ILE A 79 -4.33 -16.47 -12.46
C ILE A 79 -3.94 -16.50 -10.98
N THR A 80 -2.99 -17.37 -10.64
CA THR A 80 -2.34 -17.41 -9.32
C THR A 80 -0.88 -17.08 -9.49
N ILE A 81 -0.37 -16.13 -8.70
CA ILE A 81 0.99 -15.63 -8.81
C ILE A 81 1.70 -15.92 -7.49
N GLN A 82 2.73 -16.77 -7.55
CA GLN A 82 3.60 -17.01 -6.41
C GLN A 82 4.76 -16.00 -6.45
N ALA A 83 4.47 -14.80 -5.97
CA ALA A 83 5.40 -13.67 -5.96
C ALA A 83 6.34 -13.70 -4.76
N HIS A 84 5.81 -14.08 -3.59
CA HIS A 84 6.45 -13.92 -2.29
C HIS A 84 6.64 -15.27 -1.58
N GLN A 85 7.62 -15.33 -0.68
CA GLN A 85 7.94 -16.52 0.13
C GLN A 85 7.15 -16.58 1.45
N LYS A 86 6.59 -15.45 1.87
CA LYS A 86 5.74 -15.29 3.05
C LYS A 86 4.46 -14.53 2.69
N ASP A 87 3.75 -14.03 3.71
CA ASP A 87 2.50 -13.32 3.56
C ASP A 87 2.67 -12.02 2.76
N VAL A 88 1.69 -11.74 1.91
CA VAL A 88 1.62 -10.52 1.10
C VAL A 88 0.70 -9.54 1.81
N PHE A 89 1.19 -8.32 2.04
CA PHE A 89 0.44 -7.29 2.77
C PHE A 89 -0.10 -6.20 1.84
N CYS A 90 0.64 -5.89 0.77
CA CYS A 90 0.29 -4.81 -0.13
C CYS A 90 0.46 -5.19 -1.60
N VAL A 91 -0.41 -4.62 -2.43
CA VAL A 91 -0.36 -4.72 -3.89
C VAL A 91 -0.93 -3.43 -4.48
N ASP A 92 -0.32 -2.92 -5.53
CA ASP A 92 -0.83 -1.75 -6.25
C ASP A 92 -0.50 -1.84 -7.75
N CYS A 93 -1.32 -1.22 -8.59
CA CYS A 93 -1.17 -1.25 -10.05
C CYS A 93 -1.17 0.15 -10.66
N PHE A 94 -0.46 0.29 -11.78
CA PHE A 94 -0.34 1.55 -12.51
C PHE A 94 -0.52 1.34 -14.02
N GLU A 95 -1.44 2.11 -14.59
CA GLU A 95 -1.75 2.22 -16.02
C GLU A 95 -1.72 0.91 -16.83
N ASP A 96 -2.45 -0.14 -16.40
CA ASP A 96 -2.52 -1.46 -17.08
C ASP A 96 -1.15 -2.06 -17.48
N HIS A 97 -0.05 -1.54 -16.91
CA HIS A 97 1.32 -1.85 -17.31
C HIS A 97 2.14 -2.34 -16.13
N TRP A 98 1.99 -1.73 -14.96
CA TRP A 98 2.72 -2.14 -13.78
C TRP A 98 1.81 -2.71 -12.72
N MET A 99 2.32 -3.73 -12.03
CA MET A 99 1.78 -4.20 -10.77
C MET A 99 2.96 -4.44 -9.84
N ALA A 100 2.87 -3.93 -8.61
CA ALA A 100 3.86 -4.15 -7.56
C ALA A 100 3.18 -4.86 -6.39
N SER A 101 3.91 -5.74 -5.72
CA SER A 101 3.48 -6.38 -4.47
C SER A 101 4.61 -6.37 -3.44
N GLY A 102 4.24 -6.37 -2.16
CA GLY A 102 5.16 -6.35 -1.02
C GLY A 102 4.58 -7.12 0.17
N GLY A 103 5.45 -7.62 1.05
CA GLY A 103 5.05 -8.43 2.19
C GLY A 103 6.16 -8.66 3.22
N GLU A 104 6.01 -9.73 3.99
CA GLU A 104 6.88 -10.10 5.14
C GLU A 104 8.24 -10.72 4.73
N ASP A 105 8.49 -10.89 3.43
CA ASP A 105 9.69 -11.51 2.89
C ASP A 105 10.80 -10.52 2.52
N ASP A 106 10.71 -9.28 3.03
CA ASP A 106 11.71 -8.23 2.87
C ASP A 106 12.02 -7.91 1.39
N CYS A 107 11.01 -8.03 0.52
CA CYS A 107 11.12 -7.69 -0.88
C CYS A 107 9.85 -7.04 -1.44
N ALA A 108 10.04 -6.20 -2.46
CA ALA A 108 8.98 -5.83 -3.38
C ALA A 108 9.18 -6.51 -4.74
N VAL A 109 8.09 -6.96 -5.35
CA VAL A 109 8.12 -7.61 -6.66
C VAL A 109 7.37 -6.76 -7.67
N LEU A 110 8.04 -6.43 -8.78
CA LEU A 110 7.45 -5.70 -9.89
C LEU A 110 7.10 -6.64 -11.04
N PHE A 111 5.91 -6.47 -11.59
CA PHE A 111 5.39 -7.22 -12.73
C PHE A 111 5.02 -6.31 -13.89
N ASP A 112 5.27 -6.80 -15.10
CA ASP A 112 4.86 -6.17 -16.35
C ASP A 112 3.56 -6.79 -16.85
N LEU A 113 2.50 -5.97 -16.88
CA LEU A 113 1.15 -6.29 -17.33
C LEU A 113 0.96 -6.06 -18.85
N HIS A 114 1.89 -5.41 -19.55
CA HIS A 114 1.73 -4.98 -20.94
C HIS A 114 1.86 -6.10 -21.99
N LYS A 115 1.59 -7.34 -21.58
CA LYS A 115 1.51 -8.48 -22.49
C LYS A 115 0.11 -9.08 -22.43
N ASN A 116 -0.50 -9.13 -23.61
CA ASN A 116 -1.85 -9.59 -23.90
C ASN A 116 -2.35 -10.65 -22.92
N PHE A 117 -3.54 -10.41 -22.36
CA PHE A 117 -4.37 -11.38 -21.64
C PHE A 117 -4.26 -12.77 -22.31
N GLY A 118 -3.48 -13.67 -21.70
CA GLY A 118 -3.23 -15.02 -22.24
C GLY A 118 -1.79 -15.50 -22.16
N GLU A 119 -0.80 -14.61 -22.01
CA GLU A 119 0.56 -15.00 -21.61
C GLU A 119 0.72 -14.96 -20.08
N SER A 120 1.57 -15.82 -19.52
CA SER A 120 1.85 -15.80 -18.08
C SER A 120 2.44 -14.45 -17.67
N LEU A 121 1.92 -13.88 -16.59
CA LEU A 121 2.41 -12.62 -16.02
C LEU A 121 3.92 -12.70 -15.79
N ARG A 122 4.66 -11.69 -16.25
CA ARG A 122 6.13 -11.68 -16.16
C ARG A 122 6.59 -10.85 -14.97
N LYS A 123 7.25 -11.49 -14.01
CA LYS A 123 8.09 -10.79 -13.01
C LYS A 123 9.19 -10.03 -13.75
N ARG A 124 9.22 -8.72 -13.56
CA ARG A 124 10.19 -7.81 -14.16
C ARG A 124 11.47 -7.77 -13.32
N CYS A 125 11.32 -7.53 -12.02
CA CYS A 125 12.42 -7.51 -11.07
C CYS A 125 11.92 -7.73 -9.65
N GLU A 126 12.88 -7.98 -8.77
CA GLU A 126 12.73 -7.98 -7.32
C GLU A 126 13.52 -6.78 -6.79
N MET A 127 12.93 -6.05 -5.86
CA MET A 127 13.51 -4.90 -5.18
C MET A 127 13.81 -5.37 -3.76
N ASP A 128 15.04 -5.85 -3.59
CA ASP A 128 15.58 -6.36 -2.34
C ASP A 128 16.11 -5.18 -1.49
N GLU A 129 16.17 -5.37 -0.17
CA GLU A 129 16.58 -4.43 0.90
C GLU A 129 15.48 -3.86 1.81
N PRO A 130 14.23 -3.61 1.36
CA PRO A 130 13.19 -3.16 2.27
C PRO A 130 12.97 -4.20 3.37
N SER A 131 12.78 -3.74 4.61
CA SER A 131 12.13 -4.59 5.61
C SER A 131 10.67 -4.83 5.19
N GLU A 132 10.01 -5.80 5.82
CA GLU A 132 8.56 -6.06 5.78
C GLU A 132 7.73 -4.86 5.29
N LEU A 133 7.22 -4.95 4.06
CA LEU A 133 6.52 -3.84 3.41
C LEU A 133 5.05 -3.79 3.82
N GLU A 134 4.65 -2.67 4.39
CA GLU A 134 3.32 -2.46 4.96
C GLU A 134 2.36 -1.80 3.95
N TRP A 135 2.88 -0.99 3.04
CA TRP A 135 2.10 -0.33 1.99
C TRP A 135 2.90 -0.02 0.74
N LEU A 136 2.19 0.08 -0.39
CA LEU A 136 2.69 0.46 -1.71
C LEU A 136 1.73 1.49 -2.31
N GLU A 137 2.26 2.54 -2.95
CA GLU A 137 1.45 3.52 -3.67
C GLU A 137 2.18 4.01 -4.93
N TRP A 138 1.58 3.79 -6.09
CA TRP A 138 2.06 4.37 -7.34
C TRP A 138 1.78 5.87 -7.40
N HIS A 139 2.76 6.62 -7.91
CA HIS A 139 2.52 8.00 -8.29
C HIS A 139 1.46 8.05 -9.41
N ARG A 140 0.49 8.96 -9.27
CA ARG A 140 -0.72 9.01 -10.11
C ARG A 140 -0.50 9.25 -11.61
N SER A 141 0.70 9.62 -12.04
CA SER A 141 0.94 10.03 -13.44
C SER A 141 2.30 9.68 -14.00
N VAL A 142 3.20 9.08 -13.22
CA VAL A 142 4.53 8.69 -13.70
C VAL A 142 4.93 7.39 -13.03
N ASP A 143 5.90 6.70 -13.63
CA ASP A 143 6.42 5.40 -13.20
C ASP A 143 7.27 5.48 -11.92
N ILE A 144 6.73 6.07 -10.86
CA ILE A 144 7.33 6.17 -9.53
C ILE A 144 6.47 5.39 -8.57
N LEU A 145 7.10 4.52 -7.78
CA LEU A 145 6.45 3.72 -6.75
C LEU A 145 6.98 4.14 -5.38
N PHE A 146 6.08 4.41 -4.44
CA PHE A 146 6.39 4.62 -3.03
C PHE A 146 6.07 3.38 -2.22
N ALA A 147 6.83 3.13 -1.16
CA ALA A 147 6.46 2.17 -0.13
C ALA A 147 6.94 2.59 1.24
N GLY A 148 6.30 2.05 2.26
CA GLY A 148 6.78 2.12 3.63
C GLY A 148 7.01 0.73 4.19
N ALA A 149 8.16 0.58 4.84
CA ALA A 149 8.55 -0.63 5.52
C ALA A 149 8.30 -0.52 7.04
N HIS A 150 8.23 -1.67 7.71
CA HIS A 150 8.02 -1.80 9.15
C HIS A 150 9.08 -1.05 9.99
N ASP A 151 10.29 -0.92 9.48
CA ASP A 151 11.41 -0.21 10.12
C ASP A 151 11.30 1.34 10.05
N GLY A 152 10.25 1.85 9.42
CA GLY A 152 10.01 3.28 9.26
C GLY A 152 10.76 3.92 8.08
N VAL A 153 11.38 3.11 7.21
CA VAL A 153 11.98 3.58 5.96
C VAL A 153 10.91 3.74 4.89
N ILE A 154 10.88 4.91 4.26
CA ILE A 154 10.13 5.15 3.02
C ILE A 154 11.04 4.93 1.84
N TRP A 155 10.57 4.13 0.90
CA TRP A 155 11.22 3.84 -0.35
C TRP A 155 10.56 4.59 -1.50
N MET A 156 11.37 4.99 -2.47
CA MET A 156 10.92 5.51 -3.75
C MET A 156 11.70 4.82 -4.88
N TRP A 157 10.98 4.20 -5.79
CA TRP A 157 11.55 3.59 -6.99
C TRP A 157 11.08 4.31 -8.24
N LEU A 158 12.04 4.72 -9.08
CA LEU A 158 11.77 5.14 -10.44
C LEU A 158 11.90 3.93 -11.37
N ILE A 159 10.80 3.53 -11.99
CA ILE A 159 10.75 2.41 -12.91
C ILE A 159 11.05 2.91 -14.32
N GLY A 160 12.23 2.57 -14.82
CA GLY A 160 12.65 2.88 -16.17
C GLY A 160 12.46 1.71 -17.13
N THR A 161 12.63 2.00 -18.42
CA THR A 161 12.59 1.02 -19.51
C THR A 161 13.61 -0.10 -19.36
N ASP A 162 14.79 0.21 -18.83
CA ASP A 162 15.94 -0.71 -18.74
C ASP A 162 16.27 -1.15 -17.31
N GLY A 163 15.56 -0.63 -16.30
CA GLY A 163 15.84 -0.97 -14.91
C GLY A 163 15.06 -0.13 -13.92
N VAL A 164 15.35 -0.35 -12.64
CA VAL A 164 14.74 0.38 -11.52
C VAL A 164 15.82 1.13 -10.78
N SER A 165 15.59 2.41 -10.51
CA SER A 165 16.45 3.22 -9.64
C SER A 165 15.75 3.42 -8.31
N GLN A 166 16.49 3.31 -7.20
CA GLN A 166 15.93 3.42 -5.86
C GLN A 166 16.54 4.56 -5.05
N THR A 167 15.73 5.14 -4.17
CA THR A 167 16.17 5.99 -3.06
C THR A 167 15.28 5.74 -1.86
N LYS A 168 15.78 6.03 -0.66
CA LYS A 168 15.08 5.78 0.59
C LYS A 168 15.36 6.87 1.61
N ASP A 169 14.40 7.16 2.46
CA ASP A 169 14.53 8.11 3.56
C ASP A 169 13.85 7.54 4.82
N CYS A 170 14.30 7.95 5.99
CA CYS A 170 13.76 7.46 7.25
C CYS A 170 12.73 8.45 7.82
N CYS A 171 11.57 7.94 8.26
CA CYS A 171 10.57 8.72 8.98
C CYS A 171 11.01 9.03 10.43
N TYR A 172 12.08 9.80 10.65
CA TYR A 172 12.40 10.28 11.99
C TYR A 172 11.69 11.60 12.30
N TYR A 173 10.80 11.59 13.29
CA TYR A 173 10.45 12.79 14.03
C TYR A 173 11.67 13.18 14.87
N SER A 174 12.54 14.05 14.35
CA SER A 174 13.62 14.60 15.17
C SER A 174 13.03 15.63 16.13
N SER A 175 12.60 15.16 17.30
CA SER A 175 12.46 16.04 18.47
C SER A 175 13.82 16.37 19.10
N VAL A 176 14.93 16.13 18.40
CA VAL A 176 16.27 16.54 18.86
C VAL A 176 16.64 17.81 18.11
N LEU A 177 16.18 18.95 18.65
CA LEU A 177 16.97 20.17 18.61
C LEU A 177 18.30 19.84 19.30
N GLN A 178 19.24 19.34 18.51
CA GLN A 178 20.55 18.98 18.96
C GLN A 178 21.34 20.28 19.12
N GLU A 179 21.40 20.78 20.36
CA GLU A 179 22.49 21.66 20.74
C GLU A 179 23.81 20.88 20.51
N GLY A 180 24.42 21.09 19.34
CA GLY A 180 25.85 20.89 19.12
C GLY A 180 26.34 19.51 18.67
N MET A 181 25.86 18.98 17.55
CA MET A 181 26.62 17.94 16.81
C MET A 181 27.07 18.44 15.43
N PRO A 182 28.34 18.19 15.03
CA PRO A 182 28.85 18.61 13.74
C PRO A 182 28.35 17.70 12.61
N LEU A 183 28.01 18.35 11.49
CA LEU A 183 27.31 17.88 10.29
C LEU A 183 28.06 16.81 9.44
N ALA A 184 28.90 15.96 10.03
CA ALA A 184 29.87 15.14 9.30
C ALA A 184 29.70 13.61 9.44
N MET A 185 28.53 13.10 9.85
CA MET A 185 28.27 11.64 9.90
C MET A 185 26.90 11.26 9.35
N LEU A 186 26.53 11.76 8.18
CA LEU A 186 25.42 11.21 7.40
C LEU A 186 25.81 11.16 5.92
N ALA A 187 26.76 10.28 5.62
CA ALA A 187 27.04 9.76 4.29
C ALA A 187 28.00 8.57 4.45
N ASP A 188 27.44 7.41 4.79
CA ASP A 188 27.92 6.09 4.36
C ASP A 188 26.98 5.06 4.98
N HIS A 189 25.98 4.64 4.21
CA HIS A 189 25.63 3.24 3.93
C HIS A 189 24.36 3.16 3.09
#